data_AF-A0A2V7IXK0-F1
#
_entry.id   AF-A0A2V7IXK0-F1
#
_cell.length_a   1.000
_cell.length_b   1.000
_cell.length_c   1.000
_cell.angle_alpha   90.00
_cell.angle_beta   90.00
_cell.angle_gamma   90.00
#
_symmetry.space_group_name_H-M   'P 1'
#
loop_
_entity.id
_entity.type
_entity.pdbx_description
1 polymer ?
#
loop_
_entity_poly.entity_id
_entity_poly.type
_entity_poly.pdbx_seq_one_letter_code
_entity_poly.pdbx_strand_id
1 'polypeptide(L)' 'MWREHMPNGMLLRSHWWATNLSDPRHDYGFERFFKDSQHEKGYPLPIEAFIDYGLWFQQRAVPHVEET' A
#
# COMPACT_ATOMS: atom_id res chain seq x y z
N MET A 1 6.97 -7.76 -14.40
CA MET A 1 6.78 -7.63 -12.92
C MET A 1 5.30 -7.34 -12.65
N TRP A 2 4.70 -7.83 -11.56
CA TRP A 2 3.24 -7.77 -11.30
C TRP A 2 2.58 -6.38 -11.47
N ARG A 3 3.33 -5.30 -11.22
CA ARG A 3 2.89 -3.90 -11.35
C ARG A 3 2.55 -3.50 -12.79
N GLU A 4 3.23 -4.08 -13.78
CA GLU A 4 3.04 -3.78 -15.20
C GLU A 4 1.74 -4.38 -15.77
N HIS A 5 1.10 -5.29 -15.04
CA HIS A 5 -0.14 -5.93 -15.45
C HIS A 5 -1.40 -5.24 -14.90
N MET A 6 -1.25 -4.11 -14.20
CA MET A 6 -2.38 -3.39 -13.62
C MET A 6 -2.85 -2.28 -14.56
N PRO A 7 -4.15 -2.24 -14.93
CA PRO A 7 -4.70 -1.17 -15.77
C PRO A 7 -4.58 0.19 -15.08
N ASN A 8 -4.18 1.21 -15.84
CA ASN A 8 -4.18 2.59 -15.35
C ASN A 8 -5.56 3.01 -14.85
N GLY A 9 -5.62 3.63 -13.68
CA GLY A 9 -6.87 4.10 -13.09
C GLY A 9 -7.74 2.98 -12.49
N MET A 10 -7.19 1.79 -12.31
CA MET A 10 -7.86 0.73 -11.56
C MET A 10 -8.05 1.16 -10.10
N LEU A 11 -9.21 0.83 -9.54
CA LEU A 11 -9.59 1.15 -8.18
C LEU A 11 -9.75 -0.14 -7.37
N LEU A 12 -9.32 -0.12 -6.11
CA LEU A 12 -9.60 -1.20 -5.17
C LEU A 12 -11.09 -1.24 -4.83
N ARG A 13 -11.66 -2.45 -4.85
CA ARG A 13 -13.05 -2.70 -4.44
C ARG A 13 -13.24 -2.60 -2.91
N SER A 14 -12.19 -2.90 -2.15
CA SER A 14 -12.23 -2.86 -0.69
C SER A 14 -11.85 -1.48 -0.17
N HIS A 15 -12.37 -1.11 1.00
CA HIS A 15 -11.90 0.05 1.73
C HIS A 15 -10.43 -0.11 2.15
N TRP A 16 -9.67 0.99 2.16
CA TRP A 16 -8.25 0.99 2.53
C TRP A 16 -7.98 0.35 3.90
N TRP A 17 -8.86 0.52 4.88
CA TRP A 17 -8.71 -0.08 6.21
C TRP A 17 -8.79 -1.61 6.21
N ALA A 18 -9.39 -2.21 5.18
CA ALA A 18 -9.53 -3.66 5.01
C ALA A 18 -8.43 -4.23 4.09
N THR A 19 -7.47 -3.42 3.64
CA THR A 19 -6.43 -3.80 2.68
C THR A 19 -5.02 -3.66 3.26
N ASN A 20 -4.89 -3.65 4.59
CA ASN A 20 -3.60 -3.60 5.26
C ASN A 20 -2.78 -4.88 5.02
N LEU A 21 -1.47 -4.72 4.89
CA LEU A 21 -0.53 -5.84 4.93
C LEU A 21 -0.43 -6.40 6.36
N SER A 22 -0.04 -7.67 6.47
CA SER A 22 0.13 -8.32 7.78
C SER A 22 1.26 -7.64 8.54
N ASP A 23 0.91 -7.05 9.68
CA ASP A 23 1.83 -6.38 10.57
C ASP A 23 1.46 -6.70 12.02
N PRO A 24 2.14 -7.68 12.65
CA PRO A 24 1.84 -8.12 14.01
C PRO A 24 1.97 -7.03 15.07
N ARG A 25 2.76 -5.98 14.80
CA ARG A 25 2.96 -4.86 15.72
C ARG A 25 2.03 -3.68 15.44
N HIS A 26 1.33 -3.70 14.31
CA HIS A 26 0.43 -2.63 13.85
C HIS A 26 1.13 -1.25 13.71
N ASP A 27 2.42 -1.24 13.37
CA ASP A 27 3.24 -0.04 13.17
C ASP A 27 3.04 0.61 11.79
N TYR A 28 2.67 -0.17 10.77
CA TYR A 28 2.77 0.17 9.35
C TYR A 28 1.47 -0.03 8.56
N GLY A 29 0.33 0.30 9.19
CA GLY A 29 -0.97 0.33 8.50
C GLY A 29 -1.17 1.55 7.59
N PHE A 30 -2.23 1.51 6.79
CA PHE A 30 -2.65 2.61 5.90
C PHE A 30 -2.84 3.94 6.63
N GLU A 31 -3.33 3.92 7.87
CA GLU A 31 -3.46 5.16 8.65
C GLU A 31 -2.13 5.87 8.86
N ARG A 32 -1.05 5.09 9.06
CA ARG A 32 0.30 5.63 9.20
C ARG A 32 0.84 6.07 7.86
N PHE A 33 0.62 5.27 6.82
CA PHE A 33 1.00 5.62 5.46
C PHE A 33 0.40 6.96 5.00
N PHE A 34 -0.88 7.24 5.24
CA PHE A 34 -1.50 8.53 4.90
C PHE A 34 -0.93 9.71 5.70
N LYS A 35 -0.38 9.47 6.90
CA LYS A 35 0.30 10.53 7.67
C LYS A 35 1.72 10.79 7.16
N ASP A 36 2.38 9.75 6.65
CA ASP A 36 3.78 9.78 6.24
C ASP A 36 3.95 10.01 4.72
N SER A 37 2.85 10.14 3.97
CA SER A 37 2.84 10.34 2.51
C SER A 37 1.96 11.53 2.12
N GLN A 38 1.95 11.87 0.82
CA GLN A 38 1.08 12.90 0.26
C GLN A 38 -0.30 12.35 -0.15
N HIS A 39 -0.57 11.06 0.08
CA HIS A 39 -1.84 10.45 -0.26
C HIS A 39 -2.92 10.85 0.75
N GLU A 40 -4.10 11.17 0.24
CA GLU A 40 -5.27 11.48 1.08
C GLU A 40 -6.09 10.22 1.36
N LYS A 41 -6.80 10.25 2.50
CA LYS A 41 -7.80 9.23 2.82
C LYS A 41 -8.97 9.34 1.84
N GLY A 42 -9.12 8.35 0.97
CA GLY A 42 -10.19 8.33 -0.03
C GLY A 42 -10.79 6.95 -0.24
N TYR A 43 -12.01 6.93 -0.76
CA TYR A 43 -12.64 5.74 -1.29
C TYR A 43 -13.39 6.08 -2.58
N PRO A 44 -13.22 5.32 -3.67
CA PRO A 44 -12.39 4.12 -3.77
C PRO A 44 -10.87 4.43 -3.83
N LEU A 45 -10.03 3.52 -3.34
CA LEU A 45 -8.58 3.72 -3.29
C LEU A 45 -7.95 3.41 -4.65
N PRO A 46 -7.19 4.32 -5.28
CA PRO A 46 -6.43 4.02 -6.50
C PRO A 46 -5.43 2.90 -6.28
N ILE A 47 -5.24 2.05 -7.28
CA ILE A 47 -4.26 0.97 -7.19
C ILE A 47 -2.84 1.50 -7.01
N GLU A 48 -2.55 2.67 -7.57
CA GLU A 48 -1.27 3.37 -7.46
C GLU A 48 -0.96 3.68 -5.99
N ALA A 49 -1.96 4.15 -5.23
CA ALA A 49 -1.80 4.39 -3.78
C ALA A 49 -1.52 3.10 -3.00
N PHE A 50 -2.09 1.96 -3.42
CA PHE A 50 -1.79 0.66 -2.81
C PHE A 50 -0.39 0.15 -3.14
N ILE A 51 0.08 0.36 -4.38
CA ILE A 51 1.46 0.05 -4.77
C ILE A 51 2.44 0.88 -3.94
N ASP A 52 2.20 2.18 -3.81
CA ASP A 52 3.02 3.08 -3.01
C ASP A 52 3.04 2.67 -1.53
N TYR A 53 1.88 2.29 -0.98
CA TYR A 53 1.78 1.73 0.36
C TYR A 53 2.65 0.48 0.52
N GLY A 54 2.59 -0.47 -0.44
CA GLY A 54 3.38 -1.70 -0.40
C GLY A 54 4.89 -1.43 -0.39
N LEU A 55 5.35 -0.48 -1.21
CA LEU A 55 6.77 -0.08 -1.25
C LEU A 55 7.19 0.64 0.03
N TRP A 56 6.36 1.57 0.51
CA TRP A 56 6.58 2.28 1.77
C TRP A 56 6.66 1.32 2.96
N PHE A 57 5.82 0.28 2.97
CA PHE A 57 5.79 -0.78 3.97
C PHE A 57 7.07 -1.63 3.88
N GLN A 58 7.43 -2.12 2.69
CA GLN A 58 8.63 -2.94 2.49
C GLN A 58 9.87 -2.25 3.06
N GLN A 59 10.09 -0.98 2.71
CA GLN A 59 11.26 -0.22 3.16
C GLN A 59 11.38 -0.09 4.69
N ARG A 60 10.26 -0.19 5.43
CA ARG A 60 10.21 0.02 6.89
C ARG A 60 10.12 -1.28 7.69
N ALA A 61 9.32 -2.23 7.21
CA ALA A 61 9.08 -3.49 7.89
C ALA A 61 10.12 -4.55 7.54
N VAL A 62 10.55 -4.61 6.27
CA VAL A 62 11.43 -5.66 5.73
C VAL A 62 12.35 -5.07 4.65
N PRO A 63 13.34 -4.24 5.00
CA PRO A 63 14.16 -3.50 4.03
C PRO A 63 15.03 -4.40 3.13
N HIS A 64 15.24 -5.66 3.52
CA HIS A 64 16.05 -6.64 2.80
C HIS A 64 15.16 -7.74 2.21
N VAL A 65 14.37 -7.39 1.21
CA VAL A 65 13.59 -8.35 0.40
C VAL A 65 14.38 -8.67 -0.87
N GLU A 66 14.53 -9.95 -1.18
CA GLU A 66 15.05 -10.41 -2.48
C GLU A 66 13.93 -10.37 -3.53
N GLU A 67 14.24 -9.88 -4.73
CA GLU A 67 13.34 -9.99 -5.88
C GLU A 67 13.50 -11.39 -6.50
N THR A 68 12.41 -12.14 -6.59
CA THR A 68 12.33 -13.46 -7.22
C THR A 68 12.13 -13.40 -8.73
#